data_AF-A0A0V0YVG7-F1
#
_entry.id   AF-A0A0V0YVG7-F1
#
_cell.length_a   1.000
_cell.length_b   1.000
_cell.length_c   1.000
_cell.angle_alpha   90.00
_cell.angle_beta   90.00
_cell.angle_gamma   90.00
#
_symmetry.space_group_name_H-M   'P 1'
#
loop_
_entity.id
_entity.type
_entity.pdbx_description
1 polymer ?
#
loop_
_entity_poly.entity_id
_entity_poly.type
_entity_poly.pdbx_seq_one_letter_code
_entity_poly.pdbx_strand_id
1 'polypeptide(L)' 'LERPEKHELYFNNFFASYDLLEKVSGKMIRATGTIRNSRTRKIPIMPVDEVKKKHRGFF' A
#
# COMPACT_ATOMS: atom_id res chain seq x y z
N LEU A 1 23.25 15.14 -9.69
CA LEU A 1 22.43 13.92 -9.83
C LEU A 1 21.57 13.79 -8.59
N GLU A 2 20.25 13.86 -8.76
CA GLU A 2 19.31 13.67 -7.67
C GLU A 2 19.33 12.23 -7.16
N ARG A 3 19.23 12.06 -5.83
CA ARG A 3 19.26 10.74 -5.19
C ARG A 3 17.82 10.22 -5.05
N PRO A 4 17.49 8.99 -5.52
CA PRO A 4 16.17 8.40 -5.37
C PRO A 4 15.69 8.35 -3.91
N GLU A 5 16.62 8.14 -2.97
CA GLU A 5 16.40 8.14 -1.51
C GLU A 5 15.69 9.40 -0.98
N LYS A 6 15.83 10.53 -1.68
CA LYS A 6 15.23 11.82 -1.29
C LYS A 6 13.79 11.99 -1.78
N HIS A 7 13.28 11.03 -2.54
CA HIS A 7 11.95 11.08 -3.14
C HIS A 7 11.01 10.09 -2.47
N GLU A 8 9.74 10.47 -2.46
CA GLU A 8 8.65 9.59 -2.04
C GLU A 8 7.78 9.27 -3.25
N LEU A 9 7.57 7.98 -3.48
CA LEU A 9 6.77 7.48 -4.59
C LEU A 9 5.33 7.25 -4.13
N TYR A 10 4.38 7.75 -4.92
CA TYR A 10 2.95 7.57 -4.68
C TYR A 10 2.34 6.74 -5.81
N PHE A 11 1.87 5.54 -5.48
CA PHE A 11 1.27 4.62 -6.44
C PHE A 11 -0.26 4.61 -6.32
N ASN A 12 -0.95 4.83 -7.44
CA ASN A 12 -2.38 4.53 -7.53
C ASN A 12 -2.62 3.01 -7.56
N ASN A 13 -3.87 2.59 -7.36
CA ASN A 13 -4.33 1.21 -7.26
C ASN A 13 -3.97 0.30 -8.44
N PHE A 14 -3.66 0.88 -9.61
CA PHE A 14 -3.22 0.12 -10.76
C PHE A 14 -1.78 -0.39 -10.59
N PHE A 15 -0.89 0.48 -10.12
CA PHE A 15 0.55 0.23 -10.01
C PHE A 15 0.97 -0.34 -8.65
N ALA A 16 0.16 -0.17 -7.60
CA ALA A 16 0.48 -0.65 -6.26
C ALA A 16 0.29 -2.17 -6.12
N SER A 17 1.34 -2.85 -5.64
CA SER A 17 1.31 -4.24 -5.18
C SER A 17 2.26 -4.43 -3.99
N TYR A 18 2.05 -5.49 -3.20
CA TYR A 18 2.94 -5.82 -2.08
C TYR A 18 4.38 -6.04 -2.54
N ASP A 19 4.59 -6.91 -3.53
CA ASP A 19 5.93 -7.23 -4.06
C ASP A 19 6.67 -6.01 -4.60
N LEU A 20 5.94 -5.03 -5.18
CA LEU A 20 6.53 -3.78 -5.62
C LEU A 20 7.00 -2.94 -4.42
N LEU A 21 6.12 -2.73 -3.43
CA LEU A 21 6.44 -1.94 -2.25
C LEU A 21 7.58 -2.55 -1.44
N GLU A 22 7.63 -3.88 -1.32
CA GLU A 22 8.73 -4.62 -0.68
C GLU A 22 10.06 -4.37 -1.41
N LYS A 23 10.08 -4.49 -2.74
CA LYS A 23 11.29 -4.23 -3.55
C LYS A 23 11.75 -2.77 -3.48
N VAL A 24 10.81 -1.83 -3.42
CA VAL A 24 11.13 -0.39 -3.29
C VAL A 24 11.69 -0.08 -1.90
N SER A 25 11.13 -0.69 -0.86
CA SER A 25 11.63 -0.59 0.52
C SER A 25 13.06 -1.13 0.65
N GLY A 26 13.39 -2.25 0.00
CA GLY A 26 14.75 -2.78 -0.05
C GLY A 26 15.78 -1.86 -0.70
N LYS A 27 15.33 -0.84 -1.46
CA LYS A 27 16.17 0.21 -2.04
C LYS A 27 16.21 1.50 -1.21
N MET A 28 15.67 1.48 0.01
CA MET A 28 15.56 2.64 0.92
C MET A 28 14.75 3.83 0.35
N ILE A 29 13.95 3.60 -0.68
CA ILE A 29 13.04 4.59 -1.25
C ILE A 29 11.70 4.51 -0.52
N ARG A 30 11.17 5.66 -0.10
CA ARG A 30 9.84 5.73 0.52
C ARG A 30 8.77 5.58 -0.55
N ALA A 31 7.79 4.73 -0.29
CA ALA A 31 6.67 4.54 -1.19
C ALA A 31 5.36 4.28 -0.43
N THR A 32 4.31 4.93 -0.90
CA THR A 32 2.94 4.75 -0.42
C THR A 32 2.04 4.41 -1.60
N GLY A 33 1.09 3.51 -1.42
CA GLY A 33 0.15 3.18 -2.48
C GLY A 33 -1.17 2.64 -1.96
N THR A 34 -2.22 2.80 -2.75
CA THR A 34 -3.53 2.22 -2.45
C THR A 34 -3.61 0.82 -3.05
N ILE A 35 -3.90 -0.22 -2.25
CA ILE A 35 -4.00 -1.59 -2.75
C ILE A 35 -5.47 -1.99 -2.87
N ARG A 36 -5.86 -2.53 -4.03
CA ARG A 36 -7.20 -3.09 -4.23
C ARG A 36 -7.41 -4.31 -3.34
N ASN A 37 -8.55 -4.42 -2.67
CA ASN A 37 -8.84 -5.56 -1.79
C ASN A 37 -8.79 -6.93 -2.50
N SER A 38 -9.04 -7.01 -3.81
CA SER A 38 -8.85 -8.27 -4.56
C SER A 38 -7.39 -8.71 -4.68
N ARG A 39 -6.43 -7.84 -4.34
CA ARG A 39 -4.98 -8.04 -4.45
C ARG A 39 -4.30 -8.13 -3.09
N THR A 40 -5.04 -8.06 -1.98
CA THR A 40 -4.47 -8.01 -0.61
C THR A 40 -4.06 -9.38 -0.05
N ARG A 41 -4.24 -10.48 -0.79
CA ARG A 41 -3.76 -11.86 -0.48
C ARG A 41 -3.62 -12.14 1.03
N LYS A 42 -2.39 -12.38 1.51
CA LYS A 42 -2.04 -12.78 2.89
C LYS A 42 -1.84 -11.59 3.84
N ILE A 43 -2.16 -10.37 3.41
CA ILE A 43 -2.00 -9.20 4.27
C ILE A 43 -3.06 -9.31 5.37
N PRO A 44 -2.68 -9.26 6.67
CA PRO A 44 -3.61 -9.36 7.78
C PRO A 44 -4.41 -8.05 7.93
N ILE A 45 -5.27 -7.75 6.97
CA ILE A 45 -6.23 -6.65 7.03
C ILE A 45 -7.61 -7.16 7.44
N MET A 46 -8.40 -6.30 8.07
CA MET A 46 -9.77 -6.61 8.43
C MET A 46 -10.60 -6.97 7.18
N PRO A 47 -11.38 -8.07 7.19
CA PRO A 47 -12.25 -8.41 6.09
C PRO A 47 -13.25 -7.30 5.78
N VAL A 48 -13.55 -7.09 4.50
CA VAL A 48 -14.45 -6.02 4.05
C VAL A 48 -15.84 -6.10 4.71
N ASP A 49 -16.35 -7.31 4.94
CA ASP A 49 -17.66 -7.50 5.56
C ASP A 49 -17.69 -7.19 7.05
N GLU A 50 -16.53 -7.20 7.72
CA GLU A 50 -16.39 -6.70 9.09
C GLU A 50 -16.25 -5.18 9.11
N VAL A 51 -15.46 -4.61 8.18
CA VAL A 51 -15.28 -3.15 8.05
C VAL A 51 -16.61 -2.45 7.77
N LYS A 52 -17.47 -3.02 6.92
CA LYS A 52 -18.82 -2.47 6.61
C LYS A 52 -19.72 -2.31 7.84
N LYS A 53 -19.49 -3.09 8.90
CA LYS A 53 -20.28 -3.02 10.15
C LYS A 53 -19.79 -1.91 11.09
N LYS A 54 -18.65 -1.29 10.81
CA LYS A 54 -18.06 -0.23 11.63
C LYS A 54 -18.68 1.13 11.26
N HIS A 55 -18.63 2.06 12.20
CA HIS A 55 -19.08 3.42 11.95
C HIS A 55 -18.15 4.14 10.97
N ARG A 56 -18.66 5.14 10.26
CA ARG A 56 -17.85 5.96 9.34
C ARG A 56 -16.74 6.67 10.10
N GLY A 57 -15.51 6.57 9.62
CA GLY A 57 -14.33 7.14 10.28
C GLY A 57 -13.66 6.18 11.28
N PHE A 58 -14.03 4.91 11.31
CA PHE A 58 -13.31 3.88 12.06
C PHE A 58 -11.94 3.60 11.42
N PHE A 59 -10.87 3.66 12.21
CA PHE A 59 -9.47 3.39 11.83
C PHE A 59 -8.79 2.49 12.87
#